data_AF-A0A1G0I330-F1
#
_entry.id   AF-A0A1G0I330-F1
#
_cell.length_a   1.000
_cell.length_b   1.000
_cell.length_c   1.000
_cell.angle_alpha   90.00
_cell.angle_beta   90.00
_cell.angle_gamma   90.00
#
_symmetry.space_group_name_H-M   'P 1'
#
loop_
_entity.id
_entity.type
_entity.pdbx_description
1 polymer ?
#
loop_
_entity_poly.entity_id
_entity_poly.type
_entity_poly.pdbx_seq_one_letter_code
_entity_poly.pdbx_strand_id
1 'polypeptide(L)' 'MPMKTGAELLVACLVQHDVKYVFGIPGSKIDAVFNALLDSPIKIITCRHEQNAAFQVALSILE' A
#
# COMPACT_ATOMS: atom_id res chain seq x y z
N MET A 1 6.89 -1.35 -24.16
CA MET A 1 6.13 -1.34 -22.90
C MET A 1 5.81 0.11 -22.56
N PRO A 2 4.58 0.46 -22.21
CA PRO A 2 4.29 1.79 -21.68
C PRO A 2 5.15 2.06 -20.44
N MET A 3 5.55 3.32 -20.24
CA MET A 3 6.40 3.72 -19.13
C MET A 3 5.59 3.65 -17.83
N LYS A 4 6.08 2.89 -16.84
CA LYS A 4 5.45 2.84 -15.52
C LYS A 4 5.71 4.13 -14.75
N THR A 5 4.69 4.60 -14.04
CA THR A 5 4.78 5.68 -13.05
C THR A 5 5.61 5.23 -11.83
N GLY A 6 6.09 6.20 -11.05
CA GLY A 6 6.78 5.89 -9.79
C GLY A 6 5.92 5.10 -8.80
N ALA A 7 4.60 5.34 -8.80
CA ALA A 7 3.65 4.62 -7.96
C ALA A 7 3.53 3.14 -8.35
N GLU A 8 3.41 2.85 -9.66
CA GLU A 8 3.37 1.47 -10.16
C GLU A 8 4.68 0.73 -9.90
N LEU A 9 5.82 1.41 -9.98
CA LEU A 9 7.13 0.83 -9.64
C LEU A 9 7.23 0.52 -8.14
N LEU A 10 6.76 1.43 -7.28
CA LEU A 10 6.69 1.19 -5.84
C LEU A 10 5.83 -0.03 -5.52
N VAL A 11 4.62 -0.10 -6.07
CA VAL A 11 3.71 -1.24 -5.83
C VAL A 11 4.29 -2.55 -6.37
N ALA A 12 4.91 -2.54 -7.55
CA ALA A 12 5.60 -3.72 -8.08
C ALA A 12 6.73 -4.20 -7.14
N CYS A 13 7.48 -3.27 -6.55
CA CYS A 13 8.50 -3.60 -5.55
C CYS A 13 7.87 -4.24 -4.31
N LEU A 14 6.80 -3.67 -3.77
CA LEU A 14 6.08 -4.24 -2.61
C LEU A 14 5.58 -5.66 -2.89
N VAL A 15 5.03 -5.91 -4.09
CA VAL A 15 4.60 -7.26 -4.51
C VAL A 15 5.79 -8.22 -4.59
N GLN A 16 6.93 -7.80 -5.14
CA GLN A 16 8.15 -8.60 -5.20
C GLN A 16 8.70 -8.96 -3.81
N HIS A 17 8.47 -8.09 -2.82
CA HIS A 17 8.81 -8.31 -1.42
C HIS A 17 7.72 -9.04 -0.62
N ASP A 18 6.78 -9.70 -1.31
CA ASP A 18 5.71 -10.49 -0.70
C ASP A 18 4.80 -9.72 0.27
N VAL A 19 4.73 -8.39 0.14
CA VAL A 19 3.80 -7.57 0.93
C VAL A 19 2.36 -7.98 0.57
N LYS A 20 1.58 -8.39 1.57
CA LYS A 20 0.18 -8.82 1.40
C LYS A 20 -0.83 -7.74 1.79
N TYR A 21 -0.44 -6.84 2.69
CA TYR A 21 -1.32 -5.82 3.26
C TYR A 21 -0.65 -4.44 3.26
N VAL A 22 -1.42 -3.41 2.94
CA VAL A 22 -1.02 -2.00 3.11
C VAL A 22 -2.07 -1.30 3.97
N PHE A 23 -1.62 -0.71 5.07
CA PHE A 23 -2.46 0.08 5.97
C PHE A 23 -2.27 1.57 5.66
N GLY A 24 -3.35 2.31 5.53
CA GLY A 24 -3.23 3.74 5.27
C GLY A 24 -4.54 4.49 5.14
N ILE A 25 -4.41 5.78 4.89
CA ILE A 25 -5.52 6.70 4.62
C ILE A 25 -5.25 7.34 3.25
N PRO A 26 -6.18 7.25 2.29
CA PRO A 26 -6.01 7.88 0.99
C PRO A 26 -6.00 9.41 1.14
N GLY A 27 -5.23 10.08 0.29
CA GLY A 27 -5.15 11.54 0.27
C GLY A 27 -4.53 12.05 -1.04
N SER A 28 -4.77 13.33 -1.35
CA SER A 28 -4.42 13.93 -2.66
C SER A 28 -2.97 13.75 -3.11
N LYS A 29 -2.01 13.60 -2.19
CA LYS A 29 -0.58 13.48 -2.54
C LYS A 29 -0.11 12.03 -2.70
N ILE A 30 -0.90 11.07 -2.25
CA ILE A 30 -0.59 9.64 -2.28
C ILE A 30 -1.59 8.86 -3.14
N ASP A 31 -2.53 9.55 -3.78
CA ASP A 31 -3.61 9.00 -4.59
C ASP A 31 -3.08 8.08 -5.70
N ALA A 32 -1.97 8.44 -6.35
CA ALA A 32 -1.33 7.62 -7.37
C ALA A 32 -0.90 6.24 -6.84
N VAL A 33 -0.42 6.15 -5.59
CA VAL A 33 -0.04 4.88 -4.97
C VAL A 33 -1.27 4.07 -4.60
N PHE A 34 -2.31 4.71 -4.04
CA PHE A 34 -3.58 4.03 -3.77
C PHE A 34 -4.22 3.49 -5.05
N ASN A 35 -4.17 4.26 -6.15
CA ASN A 35 -4.65 3.81 -7.45
C ASN A 35 -3.85 2.62 -7.95
N ALA A 36 -2.51 2.68 -7.91
CA ALA A 36 -1.67 1.56 -8.33
C ALA A 36 -1.87 0.30 -7.46
N LEU A 37 -2.21 0.46 -6.18
CA LEU A 37 -2.54 -0.66 -5.29
C LEU A 37 -3.84 -1.37 -5.68
N LEU A 38 -4.82 -0.68 -6.28
CA LEU A 38 -6.08 -1.29 -6.72
C LEU A 38 -5.88 -2.36 -7.80
N ASP A 39 -4.84 -2.22 -8.62
CA ASP A 39 -4.49 -3.18 -9.68
C ASP A 39 -3.52 -4.27 -9.20
N SER A 40 -3.24 -4.33 -7.89
CA SER A 40 -2.28 -5.25 -7.28
C SER A 40 -2.96 -6.33 -6.43
N PRO A 41 -2.28 -7.45 -6.12
CA PRO A 41 -2.81 -8.45 -5.18
C PRO A 41 -2.75 -7.98 -3.70
N ILE A 42 -2.21 -6.79 -3.43
CA ILE A 42 -2.05 -6.26 -2.08
C ILE A 42 -3.40 -5.77 -1.55
N LYS A 43 -3.80 -6.23 -0.37
CA LYS A 43 -5.03 -5.77 0.27
C LYS A 43 -4.82 -4.45 0.98
N ILE A 44 -5.59 -3.45 0.60
CA ILE A 44 -5.64 -2.15 1.29
C ILE A 44 -6.52 -2.27 2.53
N ILE A 45 -5.99 -1.87 3.69
CA ILE A 45 -6.72 -1.75 4.96
C ILE A 45 -6.81 -0.26 5.29
N THR A 46 -7.99 0.31 5.09
CA THR A 46 -8.22 1.73 5.38
C THR A 46 -8.30 1.98 6.88
N CYS A 47 -7.54 2.98 7.34
CA CYS A 47 -7.49 3.36 8.75
C CYS A 47 -8.25 4.68 8.97
N ARG A 48 -8.64 4.94 10.23
CA ARG A 48 -9.25 6.23 10.62
C ARG A 48 -8.23 7.27 11.06
N HIS A 49 -7.06 6.82 11.50
CA HIS A 49 -5.96 7.67 11.95
C HIS A 49 -4.63 7.02 11.54
N GLU A 50 -3.67 7.80 11.06
CA GLU A 50 -2.40 7.31 10.52
C GLU A 50 -1.58 6.60 11.61
N GLN A 51 -1.64 7.11 12.84
CA GLN A 51 -1.05 6.44 14.02
C GLN A 51 -1.55 4.99 14.16
N ASN A 52 -2.85 4.74 13.94
CA ASN A 52 -3.40 3.37 14.01
C ASN A 52 -2.96 2.51 12.84
N ALA A 53 -2.69 3.10 11.66
CA ALA A 53 -2.11 2.37 10.53
C ALA A 53 -0.70 1.88 10.89
N ALA A 54 0.12 2.74 11.50
CA ALA A 54 1.47 2.38 11.93
C ALA A 54 1.47 1.28 13.02
N PHE A 55 0.58 1.35 14.01
CA PHE A 55 0.49 0.34 15.07
C PHE A 55 -0.05 -1.01 14.57
N GLN A 56 -1.03 -1.03 13.66
CA GLN A 56 -1.58 -2.28 13.13
C GLN A 56 -0.59 -3.08 12.28
N VAL A 57 0.29 -2.41 11.54
CA VAL A 57 1.39 -3.07 10.81
C VAL A 57 2.23 -3.93 11.77
N ALA A 58 2.54 -3.41 12.96
CA ALA A 58 3.34 -4.12 13.96
C ALA A 58 2.63 -5.32 14.62
N LEU A 59 1.29 -5.36 14.64
CA LEU A 59 0.54 -6.50 15.15
C LEU A 59 0.37 -7.60 14.09
N SER A 60 0.23 -7.21 12.82
CA SER A 60 0.05 -8.14 11.69
C SER A 60 1.27 -9.00 11.35
N ILE A 61 2.43 -8.71 11.95
CA ILE A 61 3.68 -9.49 11.82
C ILE A 61 3.85 -10.53 12.94
N LEU A 62 2.89 -10.65 13.86
CA LEU A 62 2.91 -11.61 14.97
C LEU A 62 2.05 -12.87 14.71
N GLU A 63 1.40 -12.98 13.55
CA GLU A 63 0.59 -14.14 13.13
C GLU A 63 1.09 -14.75 11.82
#